data_AF-A0A960FMY8-F1
#
_entry.id   AF-A0A960FMY8-F1
#
_cell.length_a   1.000
_cell.length_b   1.000
_cell.length_c   1.000
_cell.angle_alpha   90.00
_cell.angle_beta   90.00
_cell.angle_gamma   90.00
#
_symmetry.space_group_name_H-M   'P 1'
#
loop_
_entity.id
_entity.type
_entity.pdbx_description
1 polymer ?
#
loop_
_entity_poly.entity_id
_entity_poly.type
_entity_poly.pdbx_seq_one_letter_code
_entity_poly.pdbx_strand_id
1 'polypeptide(L)'
;MAMLPLEPTLRVSELLDAVAAVVDDAFDEVWLEGEIRSRRDLRVGGAGPYGARHVYFDLVEPSDDLDRPPVAAISVKLFDS
;
A
#
# COMPACT_ATOMS: atom_id res chain seq x y z
N MET A 1 -23.78 -21.90 -28.38
CA MET A 1 -23.66 -21.20 -27.08
C MET A 1 -22.18 -21.02 -26.83
N ALA A 2 -21.63 -19.82 -27.09
CA ALA A 2 -20.20 -19.57 -26.94
C ALA A 2 -19.86 -19.40 -25.45
N MET A 3 -18.91 -20.20 -24.97
CA MET A 3 -18.38 -20.12 -23.61
C MET A 3 -17.47 -18.88 -23.56
N LEU A 4 -17.87 -17.84 -22.83
CA LEU A 4 -16.98 -16.70 -22.59
C LEU A 4 -15.72 -17.20 -21.87
N PRO A 5 -14.52 -16.76 -22.25
CA PRO A 5 -13.31 -17.13 -21.53
C PRO A 5 -13.47 -16.67 -20.07
N LEU A 6 -13.21 -17.56 -19.11
CA LEU A 6 -13.12 -17.16 -17.71
C LEU A 6 -12.05 -16.07 -17.62
N GLU A 7 -12.46 -14.85 -17.27
CA GLU A 7 -11.51 -13.84 -16.85
C GLU A 7 -10.69 -14.45 -15.70
N PRO A 8 -9.35 -14.42 -15.77
CA PRO A 8 -8.53 -15.04 -14.74
C PRO A 8 -8.75 -14.32 -13.41
N THR A 9 -9.50 -14.95 -12.51
CA THR A 9 -9.66 -14.48 -11.14
C THR A 9 -8.41 -14.85 -10.36
N LEU A 10 -7.57 -13.85 -10.05
CA LEU A 10 -6.43 -14.02 -9.16
C LEU A 10 -6.87 -13.89 -7.70
N ARG A 11 -6.27 -14.69 -6.82
CA ARG A 11 -6.25 -14.38 -5.39
C ARG A 11 -5.45 -13.11 -5.17
N VAL A 12 -5.76 -12.37 -4.10
CA VAL A 12 -5.04 -11.14 -3.75
C VAL A 12 -3.52 -11.36 -3.69
N SER A 13 -3.07 -12.49 -3.14
CA SER A 13 -1.64 -12.84 -3.10
C SER A 13 -1.05 -13.02 -4.50
N GLU A 14 -1.73 -13.73 -5.40
CA GLU A 14 -1.28 -13.99 -6.77
C GLU A 14 -1.22 -12.70 -7.60
N LEU A 15 -2.15 -11.77 -7.35
CA LEU A 15 -2.13 -10.44 -7.95
C LEU A 15 -0.91 -9.64 -7.47
N LEU A 16 -0.63 -9.66 -6.16
CA LEU A 16 0.52 -8.96 -5.60
C LEU A 16 1.84 -9.52 -6.13
N ASP A 17 1.95 -10.85 -6.23
CA ASP A 17 3.14 -11.51 -6.79
C ASP A 17 3.34 -11.13 -8.27
N ALA A 18 2.25 -11.10 -9.05
CA ALA A 18 2.30 -10.70 -10.46
C ALA A 18 2.69 -9.22 -10.63
N VAL A 19 2.16 -8.33 -9.78
CA VAL A 19 2.53 -6.91 -9.79
C VAL A 19 3.99 -6.72 -9.37
N ALA A 20 4.45 -7.40 -8.33
CA ALA A 20 5.83 -7.35 -7.88
C ALA A 20 6.81 -7.77 -8.98
N ALA A 21 6.53 -8.89 -9.67
CA ALA A 21 7.37 -9.38 -10.75
C ALA A 21 7.50 -8.37 -11.91
N VAL A 22 6.41 -7.66 -12.25
CA VAL A 22 6.44 -6.63 -13.30
C VAL A 22 7.23 -5.41 -12.84
N VAL A 23 7.08 -5.00 -11.58
CA VAL A 23 7.80 -3.85 -11.03
C VAL A 23 9.30 -4.13 -10.94
N ASP A 24 9.68 -5.32 -10.46
CA ASP A 24 11.09 -5.74 -10.33
C ASP A 24 11.79 -5.88 -11.69
N ASP A 25 11.07 -6.28 -12.74
CA ASP A 25 11.61 -6.33 -14.11
C ASP A 25 11.72 -4.94 -14.75
N ALA A 26 10.78 -4.04 -14.45
CA ALA A 26 10.70 -2.73 -15.07
C ALA A 26 11.58 -1.67 -14.40
N PHE A 27 11.93 -1.84 -13.13
CA PHE A 27 12.64 -0.83 -12.33
C PHE A 27 13.71 -1.46 -11.45
N ASP A 28 14.95 -0.99 -11.58
CA ASP A 28 16.05 -1.37 -10.67
C ASP A 28 15.82 -0.83 -9.24
N GLU A 29 15.17 0.33 -9.12
CA GLU A 29 14.86 0.98 -7.85
C GLU A 29 13.56 1.79 -7.98
N VAL A 30 12.64 1.66 -7.00
CA VAL A 30 11.36 2.37 -6.98
C VAL A 30 11.28 3.29 -5.78
N TRP A 31 11.14 4.59 -6.04
CA TRP A 31 10.90 5.62 -5.04
C TRP A 31 9.46 6.10 -5.13
N LEU A 32 8.76 6.13 -3.99
CA LEU A 32 7.40 6.64 -3.90
C LEU A 32 7.42 7.96 -3.12
N GLU A 33 6.97 9.03 -3.76
CA GLU A 33 6.69 10.30 -3.10
C GLU A 33 5.21 10.33 -2.69
N GLY A 34 4.93 10.75 -1.47
CA GLY A 34 3.57 10.87 -0.98
C GLY A 34 3.47 11.65 0.32
N GLU A 35 2.26 12.09 0.63
CA GLU A 35 1.96 12.79 1.87
C GLU A 35 1.41 11.80 2.91
N ILE A 36 1.79 11.98 4.16
CA ILE A 36 1.22 11.22 5.28
C ILE A 36 -0.02 11.98 5.77
N ARG A 37 -1.22 11.49 5.42
CA ARG A 37 -2.47 12.03 5.98
C ARG A 37 -2.76 11.40 7.35
N SER A 38 -3.24 12.25 8.27
CA SER A 38 -3.56 11.97 9.67
C SER A 38 -2.39 11.68 10.62
N ARG A 39 -1.65 12.74 11.00
CA ARG A 39 -0.71 12.71 12.15
C ARG A 39 -1.37 12.33 13.49
N ARG A 40 -2.68 12.51 13.64
CA ARG A 40 -3.42 12.21 14.88
C ARG A 40 -3.78 10.73 15.03
N ASP A 41 -3.76 9.97 13.93
CA ASP A 41 -4.14 8.55 13.89
C ASP A 41 -2.96 7.62 13.59
N LEU A 42 -1.71 8.11 13.73
CA LEU A 42 -0.51 7.25 13.81
C LEU A 42 -0.61 6.43 15.10
N ARG A 43 -1.50 5.44 15.09
CA ARG A 43 -1.70 4.48 16.17
C ARG A 43 -0.44 3.64 16.20
N VAL A 44 0.46 4.01 17.11
CA VAL A 44 1.53 3.12 17.53
C VAL A 44 0.83 1.88 18.08
N GLY A 45 0.81 0.81 17.28
CA GLY A 45 0.46 -0.51 17.74
C GLY A 45 1.36 -0.81 18.94
N GLY A 46 0.72 -1.02 20.10
CA GLY A 46 1.44 -1.21 21.35
C GLY A 46 2.42 -2.37 21.22
N ALA A 47 3.61 -2.20 21.81
CA ALA A 47 4.52 -3.31 22.08
C ALA A 47 3.81 -4.26 23.06
N GLY A 48 3.10 -5.24 22.53
CA GLY A 48 2.66 -6.39 23.32
C GLY A 48 3.89 -7.18 23.80
N PRO A 49 3.71 -8.13 24.72
CA PRO A 49 4.81 -8.91 25.31
C PRO A 49 5.67 -9.71 24.31
N TYR A 50 5.29 -9.74 23.02
CA TYR A 50 5.94 -10.51 21.96
C TYR A 50 6.09 -9.75 20.62
N GLY A 51 5.96 -8.42 20.56
CA GLY A 51 5.95 -7.71 19.27
C GLY A 51 6.62 -6.33 19.26
N ALA A 52 7.37 -6.07 18.19
CA ALA A 52 7.92 -4.75 17.86
C ALA A 52 6.81 -3.70 17.77
N ARG A 53 7.11 -2.46 18.20
CA ARG A 53 6.19 -1.34 17.98
C ARG A 53 6.02 -1.16 16.48
N HIS A 54 4.83 -0.81 16.05
CA HIS A 54 4.58 -0.56 14.63
C HIS A 54 3.56 0.55 14.45
N VAL A 55 3.60 1.23 13.32
CA VAL A 55 2.71 2.36 13.02
C VAL A 55 2.04 2.12 11.68
N TYR A 56 0.73 2.34 11.63
CA TYR A 56 -0.05 2.35 10.40
C TYR A 56 -0.30 3.77 9.94
N PHE A 57 -0.15 4.03 8.65
CA PHE A 57 -0.60 5.26 7.99
C PHE A 57 -0.92 5.00 6.52
N ASP A 58 -1.71 5.89 5.93
CA ASP A 58 -1.89 5.90 4.48
C ASP A 58 -0.92 6.90 3.86
N LEU A 59 -0.13 6.43 2.90
CA LEU A 59 0.62 7.27 1.97
C LEU A 59 -0.34 7.68 0.85
N VAL A 60 -0.61 8.97 0.73
CA VAL A 60 -1.52 9.50 -0.29
C VAL A 60 -0.74 10.26 -1.36
N GLU A 61 -1.32 10.32 -2.57
CA GLU A 61 -0.77 11.15 -3.65
C GLU A 61 -0.61 12.61 -3.19
N PRO A 62 0.54 13.26 -3.45
CA PRO A 62 0.74 14.66 -3.13
C PRO A 62 -0.29 15.54 -3.85
N SER A 63 -0.81 16.57 -3.18
CA SER A 63 -1.76 17.47 -3.81
C SER A 63 -1.61 18.91 -3.33
N ASP A 64 -1.61 19.84 -4.28
CA ASP A 64 -1.66 21.27 -3.99
C ASP A 64 -3.02 21.70 -3.40
N ASP A 65 -4.06 20.85 -3.50
CA ASP A 65 -5.40 21.10 -2.98
C ASP A 65 -5.71 20.16 -1.80
N LEU A 66 -5.60 20.70 -0.58
CA LEU A 66 -5.81 19.96 0.67
C LEU A 66 -7.28 19.54 0.87
N ASP A 67 -8.24 20.16 0.20
CA ASP A 67 -9.66 19.84 0.35
C ASP A 67 -10.11 18.74 -0.63
N ARG A 68 -9.27 18.39 -1.61
CA ARG A 68 -9.54 17.31 -2.55
C ARG A 68 -9.33 15.94 -1.87
N PRO A 69 -10.24 14.97 -2.07
CA PRO A 69 -9.99 13.59 -1.64
C PRO A 69 -8.83 12.99 -2.45
N PRO A 70 -7.93 12.21 -1.81
CA PRO A 70 -6.80 11.62 -2.49
C PRO A 70 -7.28 10.65 -3.57
N VAL A 71 -6.67 10.69 -4.76
CA VAL A 71 -7.02 9.81 -5.88
C VAL A 71 -6.40 8.43 -5.69
N ALA A 72 -5.20 8.38 -5.11
CA ALA A 72 -4.52 7.15 -4.73
C ALA A 72 -4.10 7.20 -3.25
N ALA A 73 -4.30 6.08 -2.54
CA ALA A 73 -3.88 5.88 -1.17
C ALA A 73 -3.32 4.46 -1.01
N ILE A 74 -2.18 4.33 -0.34
CA ILE A 74 -1.54 3.05 0.00
C ILE A 74 -1.39 2.96 1.52
N SER A 75 -1.96 1.92 2.13
CA SER A 75 -1.76 1.67 3.55
C SER A 75 -0.38 1.08 3.83
N VAL A 76 0.40 1.77 4.66
CA VAL A 76 1.77 1.43 5.04
C VAL A 76 1.82 1.00 6.51
N LYS A 77 2.60 -0.05 6.80
CA LYS A 77 2.93 -0.49 8.16
C LYS A 77 4.44 -0.41 8.36
N LEU A 78 4.88 0.49 9.25
CA LEU A 78 6.28 0.59 9.66
C LEU A 78 6.50 -0.16 10.98
N PHE A 79 7.61 -0.90 11.08
CA PHE A 79 8.05 -1.54 12.32
C PHE A 79 9.19 -0.72 12.94
N ASP A 80 9.11 -0.47 14.24
CA ASP A 80 10.18 0.08 15.08
C ASP A 80 11.17 -1.05 15.38
N SER A 81 12.45 -0.84 15.05
CA SER A 81 13.54 -1.82 15.20
C SER A 81 13.91 -2.10 16.65
#